data_AF-A0A965A9Q1-F1
#
_entry.id   AF-A0A965A9Q1-F1
#
_cell.length_a   1.000
_cell.length_b   1.000
_cell.length_c   1.000
_cell.angle_alpha   90.00
_cell.angle_beta   90.00
_cell.angle_gamma   90.00
#
_symmetry.space_group_name_H-M   'P 1'
#
loop_
_entity.id
_entity.type
_entity.pdbx_description
1 polymer ?
#
loop_
_entity_poly.entity_id
_entity_poly.type
_entity_poly.pdbx_seq_one_letter_code
_entity_poly.pdbx_strand_id
1 'polypeptide(L)' 'MVDLFEKLKMEAGPLAKYAHLPDDYFFFPKLEGEIGPRMKFNGKTVLNWSLNNYLGLANHP' A
#
# COMPACT_ATOMS: atom_id res chain seq x y z
N MET A 1 -4.98 36.24 9.54
CA MET A 1 -4.65 35.01 10.30
C MET A 1 -5.54 33.92 9.75
N VAL A 2 -4.98 32.87 9.15
CA VAL A 2 -5.77 31.76 8.59
C VAL A 2 -6.08 30.78 9.72
N ASP A 3 -7.37 30.45 9.87
CA ASP A 3 -7.85 29.51 10.89
C ASP A 3 -7.32 28.08 10.62
N LEU A 4 -7.21 27.28 11.69
CA LEU A 4 -6.75 25.90 11.66
C LEU A 4 -7.66 25.03 10.78
N PHE A 5 -8.98 25.24 10.82
CA PHE A 5 -9.91 24.49 9.98
C PHE A 5 -9.86 24.93 8.51
N GLU A 6 -9.52 26.18 8.23
CA GLU A 6 -9.28 26.67 6.86
C GLU A 6 -8.01 26.06 6.26
N LYS A 7 -6.99 25.71 7.06
CA LYS A 7 -5.84 24.94 6.59
C LYS A 7 -6.19 23.50 6.19
N LEU A 8 -7.18 22.90 6.84
CA LEU A 8 -7.69 21.57 6.46
C LEU A 8 -8.44 21.62 5.13
N LYS A 9 -9.10 22.75 4.81
CA LYS A 9 -9.76 22.95 3.50
C LYS A 9 -8.78 23.17 2.34
N MET A 10 -7.52 23.53 2.60
CA MET A 10 -6.46 23.60 1.60
C MET A 10 -5.92 22.19 1.23
N GLU A 11 -6.82 21.21 1.20
CA GLU A 11 -6.65 19.84 0.71
C GLU A 11 -6.36 19.83 -0.80
N ALA A 12 -5.16 20.24 -1.17
CA ALA A 12 -4.56 19.93 -2.48
C ALA A 12 -3.03 19.77 -2.38
N GLY A 13 -2.50 19.60 -1.17
CA GLY A 13 -1.10 19.27 -0.98
C GLY A 13 -0.80 17.85 -1.50
N PRO A 14 0.45 17.55 -1.90
CA PRO A 14 0.85 16.21 -2.34
C PRO A 14 0.59 15.07 -1.34
N LEU A 15 0.27 15.38 -0.08
CA LEU A 15 -0.10 14.39 0.94
C LEU A 15 -1.61 14.19 1.07
N ALA A 16 -2.42 15.22 0.78
CA ALA A 16 -3.89 15.15 0.86
C ALA A 16 -4.46 14.08 -0.08
N LYS A 17 -3.81 13.84 -1.24
CA LYS A 17 -4.17 12.74 -2.15
C LYS A 17 -4.10 11.34 -1.51
N TYR A 18 -3.45 11.18 -0.35
CA TYR A 18 -3.35 9.92 0.36
C TYR A 18 -4.20 9.89 1.64
N ALA A 19 -4.87 10.99 2.01
CA ALA A 19 -5.65 11.09 3.24
C ALA A 19 -6.86 10.15 3.29
N HIS A 20 -7.35 9.71 2.12
CA HIS A 20 -8.41 8.71 2.01
C HIS A 20 -7.93 7.27 2.20
N LEU A 21 -6.61 7.05 2.19
CA LEU A 21 -6.04 5.72 2.39
C LEU A 21 -6.04 5.39 3.89
N PRO A 22 -6.35 4.14 4.26
CA PRO A 22 -6.19 3.67 5.63
C PRO A 22 -4.78 3.92 6.16
N ASP A 23 -4.68 4.17 7.47
CA ASP A 23 -3.40 4.40 8.15
C ASP A 23 -2.41 3.23 7.98
N ASP A 24 -2.89 2.02 7.72
CA ASP A 24 -2.09 0.81 7.53
C ASP A 24 -1.76 0.50 6.06
N TYR A 25 -2.28 1.28 5.10
CA TYR A 25 -2.18 0.99 3.67
C TYR A 25 -0.73 0.81 3.20
N PHE A 26 0.20 1.63 3.70
CA PHE A 26 1.63 1.54 3.36
C PHE A 26 2.48 0.81 4.40
N PHE A 27 2.03 0.73 5.65
CA PHE A 27 2.82 0.11 6.71
C PHE A 27 2.71 -1.42 6.70
N PHE A 28 1.55 -1.96 6.29
CA PHE A 28 1.29 -3.39 6.25
C PHE A 28 0.58 -3.83 4.96
N PRO A 29 1.19 -3.65 3.78
CA PRO A 29 0.58 -4.05 2.53
C PRO A 29 0.36 -5.56 2.50
N LYS A 30 -0.90 -5.99 2.38
CA LYS A 30 -1.26 -7.41 2.26
C LYS A 30 -1.23 -7.82 0.79
N LEU A 31 -0.21 -8.61 0.44
CA LEU A 31 -0.13 -9.24 -0.87
C LEU A 31 -0.93 -10.55 -0.87
N GLU A 32 -1.67 -10.78 -1.93
CA GLU A 32 -2.53 -11.93 -2.14
C GLU A 32 -2.09 -12.76 -3.35
N GLY A 33 -2.46 -14.04 -3.35
CA GLY A 33 -2.16 -15.01 -4.40
C GLY A 33 -0.85 -15.76 -4.20
N GLU A 34 -0.45 -16.51 -5.23
CA GLU A 34 0.81 -17.26 -5.24
C GLU A 34 2.01 -16.34 -5.05
N ILE A 35 2.96 -16.75 -4.20
CA ILE A 35 4.20 -16.02 -3.96
C ILE A 35 5.06 -16.06 -5.22
N GLY A 36 5.45 -14.87 -5.67
CA GLY A 36 6.28 -14.68 -6.84
C GLY A 36 6.59 -13.22 -7.11
N PRO A 37 7.27 -12.92 -8.24
CA PRO A 37 7.64 -11.56 -8.61
C PRO A 37 6.42 -10.67 -8.94
N ARG A 38 5.26 -11.26 -9.25
CA ARG A 38 4.00 -10.53 -9.44
C ARG A 38 2.95 -11.10 -8.51
N MET A 39 2.38 -10.24 -7.67
CA MET A 39 1.33 -10.61 -6.70
C MET A 39 0.17 -9.61 -6.79
N LYS A 40 -0.92 -9.86 -6.06
CA LYS A 40 -2.04 -8.91 -6.00
C LYS A 40 -1.97 -8.06 -4.75
N PHE A 41 -2.18 -6.76 -4.90
CA PHE A 41 -2.39 -5.82 -3.79
C PHE A 41 -3.68 -5.05 -4.07
N ASN A 42 -4.68 -5.17 -3.19
CA ASN A 42 -5.99 -4.54 -3.38
C ASN A 42 -6.58 -4.80 -4.78
N GLY A 43 -6.55 -6.06 -5.22
CA GLY A 43 -7.04 -6.50 -6.52
C GLY A 43 -6.18 -6.11 -7.73
N LYS A 44 -5.12 -5.32 -7.56
CA LYS A 44 -4.21 -4.90 -8.64
C LYS A 44 -2.95 -5.74 -8.65
N THR A 45 -2.51 -6.15 -9.84
CA THR A 45 -1.22 -6.84 -10.00
C THR A 45 -0.08 -5.85 -9.77
N VAL A 46 0.81 -6.17 -8.84
CA VAL A 46 1.99 -5.37 -8.47
C VAL A 46 3.26 -6.19 -8.57
N LEU A 47 4.39 -5.50 -8.73
CA LEU A 47 5.73 -6.10 -8.70
C LEU A 47 6.17 -6.22 -7.24
N ASN A 48 6.57 -7.42 -6.86
CA ASN A 48 7.08 -7.73 -5.54
C ASN A 48 8.61 -7.87 -5.60
N TRP A 49 9.32 -7.02 -4.85
CA TRP A 49 10.78 -6.94 -4.83
C TRP A 49 11.42 -7.59 -3.60
N SER A 50 10.65 -7.79 -2.53
CA SER A 50 11.19 -8.06 -1.20
C SER A 50 10.90 -9.47 -0.68
N LEU A 51 9.86 -10.16 -1.19
CA LEU A 51 9.63 -11.56 -0.80
C LEU A 51 10.48 -12.49 -1.64
N ASN A 52 11.25 -13.33 -0.95
CA ASN A 52 12.05 -14.38 -1.55
C ASN A 52 11.47 -15.75 -1.21
N ASN A 53 11.47 -16.66 -2.19
CA ASN A 53 11.03 -18.05 -2.01
C ASN A 53 12.19 -19.02 -2.32
N TYR A 54 13.34 -18.84 -1.67
CA TYR A 54 14.55 -19.61 -1.98
C TYR A 54 14.42 -21.11 -1.71
N LEU A 55 13.63 -21.50 -0.71
CA LEU A 55 13.38 -22.90 -0.38
C LEU A 55 12.24 -23.52 -1.23
N GLY A 56 11.55 -22.72 -2.04
CA GLY A 56 10.40 -23.18 -2.82
C GLY A 56 9.14 -23.51 -2.00
N LEU A 57 9.18 -23.34 -0.67
CA LEU A 57 8.11 -23.75 0.24
C LEU A 57 7.00 -22.71 0.40
N ALA A 58 7.17 -21.50 -0.13
CA ALA A 58 6.25 -20.41 0.16
C ALA A 58 4.83 -20.62 -0.40
N ASN A 59 4.66 -21.51 -1.39
CA ASN A 59 3.36 -21.93 -1.93
C ASN A 59 3.02 -23.39 -1.57
N HIS A 60 3.82 -24.04 -0.73
CA HIS A 60 3.52 -25.40 -0.30
C HIS A 60 2.38 -25.37 0.73
N PRO A 61 1.38 -26.26 0.64
CA PRO A 61 0.28 -26.34 1.61
C PRO A 61 0.77 -26.66 3.02
#